data_AF-A0A8T3RH98-F1
#
_entry.id   AF-A0A8T3RH98-F1
#
_cell.length_a   1.000
_cell.length_b   1.000
_cell.length_c   1.000
_cell.angle_alpha   90.00
_cell.angle_beta   90.00
_cell.angle_gamma   90.00
#
_symmetry.space_group_name_H-M   'P 1'
#
loop_
_entity.id
_entity.type
_entity.pdbx_description
1 polymer ?
#
loop_
_entity_poly.entity_id
_entity_poly.type
_entity_poly.pdbx_seq_one_letter_code
_entity_poly.pdbx_strand_id
1 'polypeptide(L)'
;ALRTVATPGQESIAEVSRFLGVEPARCLKTLIVEGKDSGLTALVLRGDHELNPRKAEKIEHVALPLTLASPERVKAAIGCSPGSLGPRDLAIPIIADHSAAQLADFVCGANTEGQHLTGVNWGRDLPEPQSADLREVVAGDPSPSGEGPLKIARGIEIGHIFQLGDKYSRAMKATCLDENGEAVTLIMGCYGIGVSRIVAAAIEQNHDDRGIIWPQAIAPFQLALAPINMQRSGRLGEVVERLYAELLAAGIEVLYYDRKERPGVMFNDLELVGIPHRLVPSERGLDNDTLEYQGRRDPHPSHIKLDEAVAFIKARLAG
;
A
#
# COMPACT_ATOMS: atom_id res chain seq x y z
N ALA A 1 -4.93 32.94 29.40
CA ALA A 1 -3.86 33.95 29.54
C ALA A 1 -2.53 33.25 29.32
N LEU A 2 -1.66 33.82 28.48
CA LEU A 2 -0.34 33.27 28.17
C LEU A 2 0.49 33.04 29.45
N ARG A 3 1.10 31.87 29.59
CA ARG A 3 2.05 31.56 30.68
C ARG A 3 3.20 30.71 30.18
N THR A 4 4.40 30.97 30.69
CA THR A 4 5.56 30.08 30.54
C THR A 4 5.55 29.05 31.67
N VAL A 5 5.78 27.79 31.33
CA VAL A 5 5.80 26.66 32.26
C VAL A 5 7.10 25.89 32.08
N ALA A 6 7.77 25.58 33.20
CA ALA A 6 8.95 24.71 33.18
C ALA A 6 8.52 23.25 32.97
N THR A 7 9.09 22.62 31.96
CA THR A 7 8.83 21.24 31.52
C THR A 7 10.15 20.49 31.31
N PRO A 8 11.02 20.38 32.33
CA PRO A 8 12.32 19.74 32.19
C PRO A 8 12.17 18.27 31.77
N GLY A 9 12.93 17.86 30.76
CA GLY A 9 12.93 16.49 30.24
C GLY A 9 11.63 16.05 29.55
N GLN A 10 10.76 17.00 29.17
CA GLN A 10 9.57 16.72 28.36
C GLN A 10 9.83 17.24 26.94
N GLU A 11 10.07 16.36 25.99
CA GLU A 11 10.53 16.73 24.64
C GLU A 11 9.52 16.34 23.55
N SER A 12 8.72 15.29 23.80
CA SER A 12 7.68 14.84 22.87
C SER A 12 6.31 15.44 23.22
N ILE A 13 5.42 15.50 22.22
CA ILE A 13 4.03 15.91 22.44
C ILE A 13 3.35 15.01 23.49
N ALA A 14 3.64 13.70 23.50
CA ALA A 14 3.05 12.77 24.45
C ALA A 14 3.47 13.08 25.91
N GLU A 15 4.74 13.43 26.11
CA GLU A 15 5.28 13.83 27.42
C GLU A 15 4.69 15.16 27.89
N VAL A 16 4.72 16.18 27.03
CA VAL A 16 4.20 17.52 27.34
C VAL A 16 2.70 17.47 27.64
N SER A 17 1.94 16.73 26.83
CA SER A 17 0.49 16.56 27.00
C SER A 17 0.16 15.90 28.34
N ARG A 18 0.89 14.83 28.70
CA ARG A 18 0.73 14.13 29.98
C ARG A 18 1.13 15.01 31.16
N PHE A 19 2.26 15.71 31.06
CA PHE A 19 2.80 16.55 32.13
C PHE A 19 1.88 17.74 32.44
N LEU A 20 1.32 18.38 31.40
CA LEU A 20 0.46 19.55 31.54
C LEU A 20 -1.03 19.22 31.68
N GLY A 21 -1.42 17.95 31.51
CA GLY A 21 -2.82 17.52 31.57
C GLY A 21 -3.67 18.09 30.43
N VAL A 22 -3.09 18.18 29.23
CA VAL A 22 -3.77 18.69 28.02
C VAL A 22 -3.81 17.63 26.93
N GLU A 23 -4.83 17.66 26.09
CA GLU A 23 -4.91 16.78 24.92
C GLU A 23 -3.82 17.15 23.88
N PRO A 24 -3.22 16.17 23.16
CA PRO A 24 -2.28 16.44 22.08
C PRO A 24 -2.84 17.40 21.01
N ALA A 25 -4.16 17.37 20.78
CA ALA A 25 -4.86 18.30 19.88
C ALA A 25 -4.82 19.77 20.34
N ARG A 26 -4.42 20.06 21.58
CA ARG A 26 -4.20 21.41 22.12
C ARG A 26 -2.74 21.85 22.04
N CYS A 27 -1.84 20.97 21.58
CA CYS A 27 -0.43 21.24 21.44
C CYS A 27 -0.09 21.56 19.98
N LEU A 28 0.96 22.35 19.77
CA LEU A 28 1.62 22.53 18.48
C LEU A 28 2.98 21.86 18.49
N LYS A 29 3.26 21.11 17.42
CA LYS A 29 4.54 20.51 17.10
C LYS A 29 5.24 21.40 16.07
N THR A 30 6.46 21.85 16.37
CA THR A 30 7.27 22.67 15.46
C THR A 30 8.44 21.86 14.93
N LEU A 31 8.49 21.65 13.62
CA LEU A 31 9.55 20.92 12.93
C LEU A 31 10.39 21.91 12.14
N ILE A 32 11.71 21.93 12.37
CA ILE A 32 12.62 22.80 11.61
C ILE A 32 13.23 21.99 10.48
N VAL A 33 13.02 22.44 9.25
CA VAL A 33 13.51 21.80 8.03
C VAL A 33 14.50 22.71 7.31
N GLU A 34 15.34 22.11 6.48
CA GLU A 34 16.19 22.82 5.53
C GLU A 34 15.31 23.60 4.54
N GLY A 35 15.60 24.88 4.38
CA GLY A 35 14.92 25.79 3.47
C GLY A 35 15.73 26.06 2.20
N LYS A 36 15.10 26.64 1.18
CA LYS A 36 15.81 27.12 -0.02
C LYS A 36 16.91 28.11 0.34
N ASP A 37 17.88 28.25 -0.56
CA ASP A 37 19.02 29.18 -0.44
C ASP A 37 19.83 29.01 0.86
N SER A 38 19.93 27.75 1.34
CA SER A 38 20.56 27.40 2.62
C SER A 38 19.87 28.03 3.85
N GLY A 39 18.58 28.35 3.75
CA GLY A 39 17.76 28.82 4.86
C GLY A 39 17.25 27.70 5.76
N LEU A 40 16.39 28.07 6.70
CA LEU A 40 15.59 27.14 7.51
C LEU A 40 14.11 27.50 7.35
N THR A 41 13.21 26.55 7.56
CA THR A 41 11.76 26.79 7.58
C THR A 41 11.14 26.03 8.74
N ALA A 42 10.23 26.67 9.47
CA ALA A 42 9.45 26.03 10.53
C ALA A 42 8.13 25.52 9.96
N LEU A 43 7.89 24.21 10.06
CA LEU A 43 6.62 23.58 9.76
C LEU A 43 5.89 23.28 11.06
N VAL A 44 4.68 23.81 11.22
CA VAL A 44 3.92 23.74 12.47
C VAL A 44 2.69 22.86 12.28
N LEU A 45 2.54 21.81 13.09
CA LEU A 45 1.42 20.89 13.05
C LEU A 45 0.70 20.87 14.40
N ARG A 46 -0.56 20.43 14.40
CA ARG A 46 -1.25 20.06 15.64
C ARG A 46 -0.57 18.82 16.23
N GLY A 47 -0.52 18.72 17.56
CA GLY A 47 0.29 17.72 18.25
C GLY A 47 -0.09 16.26 17.98
N ASP A 48 -1.35 16.01 17.61
CA ASP A 48 -1.91 14.70 17.21
C ASP A 48 -1.74 14.40 15.71
N HIS A 49 -1.14 15.30 14.92
CA HIS A 49 -0.95 15.13 13.49
C HIS A 49 0.51 14.86 13.13
N GLU A 50 0.71 14.06 12.09
CA GLU A 50 2.04 13.79 11.51
C GLU A 50 2.24 14.56 10.21
N LEU A 51 3.48 14.96 9.94
CA LEU A 51 3.86 15.66 8.71
C LEU A 51 3.76 14.69 7.54
N ASN A 52 3.12 15.11 6.44
CA ASN A 52 3.22 14.44 5.16
C ASN A 52 4.41 15.01 4.37
N PRO A 53 5.48 14.23 4.15
CA PRO A 53 6.69 14.71 3.48
C PRO A 53 6.43 15.22 2.06
N ARG A 54 5.54 14.56 1.32
CA ARG A 54 5.22 14.90 -0.07
C ARG A 54 4.46 16.21 -0.20
N LYS A 55 3.66 16.56 0.80
CA LYS A 55 3.00 17.87 0.86
C LYS A 55 4.00 18.96 1.25
N ALA A 56 4.86 18.70 2.22
CA ALA A 56 5.92 19.62 2.64
C ALA A 56 6.89 19.97 1.49
N GLU A 57 7.25 19.00 0.64
CA GLU A 57 8.09 19.22 -0.55
C GLU A 57 7.47 20.18 -1.59
N LYS A 58 6.16 20.44 -1.53
CA LYS A 58 5.48 21.39 -2.44
C LYS A 58 5.52 22.82 -1.94
N ILE A 59 5.97 23.05 -0.71
CA ILE A 59 6.02 24.37 -0.10
C ILE A 59 7.24 25.13 -0.64
N GLU A 60 7.00 26.36 -1.11
CA GLU A 60 8.02 27.14 -1.81
C GLU A 60 9.30 27.36 -1.00
N HIS A 61 9.20 27.53 0.32
CA HIS A 61 10.34 27.80 1.20
C HIS A 61 11.14 26.56 1.59
N VAL A 62 10.62 25.35 1.33
CA VAL A 62 11.25 24.08 1.74
C VAL A 62 12.28 23.64 0.70
N ALA A 63 13.46 23.19 1.17
CA ALA A 63 14.47 22.59 0.31
C ALA A 63 14.05 21.18 -0.16
N LEU A 64 14.50 20.81 -1.37
CA LEU A 64 14.28 19.48 -1.94
C LEU A 64 15.61 18.72 -2.01
N PRO A 65 15.68 17.45 -1.54
CA PRO A 65 14.61 16.70 -0.85
C PRO A 65 14.32 17.23 0.56
N LEU A 66 13.12 16.97 1.07
CA LEU A 66 12.76 17.38 2.44
C LEU A 66 13.77 16.80 3.44
N THR A 67 14.39 17.68 4.21
CA THR A 67 15.41 17.32 5.20
C THR A 67 15.14 18.07 6.49
N LEU A 68 15.10 17.36 7.62
CA LEU A 68 15.07 18.01 8.95
C LEU A 68 16.42 18.68 9.20
N ALA A 69 16.40 19.89 9.75
CA ALA A 69 17.62 20.58 10.13
C ALA A 69 18.30 19.84 11.30
N SER A 70 19.63 19.83 11.30
CA SER A 70 20.38 19.17 12.39
C SER A 70 20.17 19.91 13.72
N PRO A 71 20.21 19.23 14.88
CA PRO A 71 20.06 19.87 16.18
C PRO A 71 21.06 21.01 16.43
N GLU A 72 22.29 20.89 15.94
CA GLU A 72 23.34 21.91 16.06
C GLU A 72 22.96 23.17 15.28
N ARG A 73 22.45 23.00 14.06
CA ARG A 73 22.01 24.10 13.22
C ARG A 73 20.79 24.80 13.79
N VAL A 74 19.82 24.01 14.28
CA VAL A 74 18.63 24.52 14.96
C VAL A 74 19.05 25.34 16.18
N LYS A 75 19.94 24.82 17.01
CA LYS A 75 20.46 25.53 18.19
C LYS A 75 21.23 26.80 17.83
N ALA A 76 22.04 26.77 16.76
CA ALA A 76 22.76 27.95 16.29
C ALA A 76 21.82 29.05 15.78
N ALA A 77 20.72 28.69 15.11
CA ALA A 77 19.78 29.64 14.53
C ALA A 77 18.72 30.14 15.51
N ILE A 78 18.21 29.28 16.41
CA ILE A 78 17.06 29.56 17.29
C ILE A 78 17.49 29.70 18.76
N GLY A 79 18.68 29.22 19.13
CA GLY A 79 19.17 29.25 20.52
C GLY A 79 18.58 28.15 21.41
N CYS A 80 17.82 27.22 20.84
CA CYS A 80 17.10 26.18 21.58
C CYS A 80 17.20 24.82 20.87
N SER A 81 17.25 23.74 21.65
CA SER A 81 17.28 22.38 21.12
C SER A 81 15.87 21.91 20.72
N PRO A 82 15.75 20.91 19.82
CA PRO A 82 14.49 20.21 19.59
C PRO A 82 13.84 19.74 20.90
N GLY A 83 12.50 19.78 20.97
CA GLY A 83 11.72 19.43 22.17
C GLY A 83 11.22 20.63 22.97
N SER A 84 11.82 21.81 22.82
CA SER A 84 11.32 23.07 23.41
C SER A 84 11.07 24.17 22.36
N LEU A 85 10.96 23.79 21.09
CA LEU A 85 10.76 24.71 19.95
C LEU A 85 9.29 25.07 19.76
N GLY A 86 9.04 26.35 19.48
CA GLY A 86 7.71 26.88 19.17
C GLY A 86 7.74 27.98 18.12
N PRO A 87 6.58 28.35 17.54
CA PRO A 87 6.50 29.32 16.45
C PRO A 87 6.72 30.78 16.88
N ARG A 88 6.71 31.07 18.18
CA ARG A 88 6.81 32.44 18.68
C ARG A 88 8.23 32.98 18.52
N ASP A 89 8.35 34.21 18.02
CA ASP A 89 9.62 34.96 17.91
C ASP A 89 10.70 34.24 17.06
N LEU A 90 10.30 33.36 16.13
CA LEU A 90 11.20 32.76 15.16
C LEU A 90 11.50 33.73 14.00
N ALA A 91 12.78 33.92 13.68
CA ALA A 91 13.24 34.75 12.56
C ALA A 91 13.31 34.01 11.20
N ILE A 92 12.61 32.88 11.09
CA ILE A 92 12.57 32.01 9.90
C ILE A 92 11.12 31.88 9.40
N PRO A 93 10.89 31.57 8.10
CA PRO A 93 9.55 31.33 7.58
C PRO A 93 8.79 30.29 8.40
N ILE A 94 7.53 30.58 8.73
CA ILE A 94 6.65 29.71 9.50
C ILE A 94 5.45 29.33 8.64
N ILE A 95 5.28 28.04 8.40
CA ILE A 95 4.15 27.47 7.66
C ILE A 95 3.41 26.54 8.61
N ALA A 96 2.14 26.86 8.89
CA ALA A 96 1.31 26.04 9.75
C ALA A 96 0.32 25.19 8.95
N ASP A 97 0.13 23.94 9.38
CA ASP A 97 -0.96 23.11 8.89
C ASP A 97 -2.30 23.81 9.08
N HIS A 98 -3.27 23.61 8.18
CA HIS A 98 -4.61 24.19 8.32
C HIS A 98 -5.23 23.94 9.70
N SER A 99 -5.05 22.76 10.30
CA SER A 99 -5.58 22.47 11.64
C SER A 99 -4.79 23.16 12.75
N ALA A 100 -3.49 23.42 12.57
CA ALA A 100 -2.65 24.13 13.53
C ALA A 100 -2.95 25.64 13.53
N ALA A 101 -3.18 26.22 12.35
CA ALA A 101 -3.52 27.64 12.20
C ALA A 101 -4.87 28.00 12.85
N GLN A 102 -5.79 27.03 12.99
CA GLN A 102 -7.10 27.24 13.62
C GLN A 102 -7.11 27.03 15.13
N LEU A 103 -5.98 26.64 15.74
CA LEU A 103 -5.93 26.44 17.19
C LEU A 103 -5.93 27.76 17.96
N ALA A 104 -6.60 27.73 19.12
CA ALA A 104 -6.63 28.81 20.09
C ALA A 104 -6.26 28.26 21.48
N ASP A 105 -5.69 29.11 22.33
CA ASP A 105 -5.20 28.77 23.67
C ASP A 105 -4.36 27.48 23.69
N PHE A 106 -3.45 27.35 22.73
CA PHE A 106 -2.63 26.17 22.52
C PHE A 106 -1.37 26.17 23.40
N VAL A 107 -0.71 25.01 23.44
CA VAL A 107 0.61 24.79 24.05
C VAL A 107 1.65 24.64 22.96
N CYS A 108 2.81 25.29 23.10
CA CYS A 108 3.95 25.10 22.21
C CYS A 108 5.26 25.27 22.97
N GLY A 109 6.39 24.87 22.38
CA GLY A 109 7.70 25.17 22.97
C GLY A 109 7.93 26.68 23.14
N ALA A 110 8.73 27.07 24.13
CA ALA A 110 9.02 28.47 24.42
C ALA A 110 10.28 29.01 23.72
N ASN A 111 10.93 28.20 22.86
CA ASN A 111 12.28 28.47 22.34
C ASN A 111 13.30 28.70 23.47
N THR A 112 13.06 28.09 24.62
CA THR A 112 13.93 28.10 25.80
C THR A 112 13.96 26.69 26.36
N GLU A 113 15.16 26.17 26.65
CA GLU A 113 15.36 24.78 27.03
C GLU A 113 14.50 24.36 28.24
N GLY A 114 13.77 23.26 28.10
CA GLY A 114 12.89 22.73 29.14
C GLY A 114 11.73 23.65 29.50
N GLN A 115 11.25 24.49 28.58
CA GLN A 115 10.10 25.37 28.81
C GLN A 115 9.10 25.34 27.66
N HIS A 116 7.82 25.43 28.04
CA HIS A 116 6.70 25.55 27.12
C HIS A 116 5.86 26.79 27.44
N LEU A 117 5.21 27.33 26.42
CA LEU A 117 4.16 28.34 26.53
C LEU A 117 2.80 27.66 26.55
N THR A 118 1.89 28.17 27.37
CA THR A 118 0.51 27.69 27.48
C THR A 118 -0.48 28.84 27.29
N GLY A 119 -1.65 28.54 26.71
CA GLY A 119 -2.69 29.53 26.45
C GLY A 119 -2.30 30.52 25.35
N VAL A 120 -1.45 30.11 24.40
CA VAL A 120 -0.97 30.92 23.27
C VAL A 120 -2.09 31.08 22.24
N ASN A 121 -2.21 32.25 21.62
CA ASN A 121 -3.14 32.52 20.53
C ASN A 121 -2.46 33.24 19.37
N TRP A 122 -2.72 32.78 18.15
CA TRP A 122 -2.43 33.51 16.92
C TRP A 122 -3.06 34.91 16.95
N GLY A 123 -2.41 35.87 16.28
CA GLY A 123 -2.76 37.30 16.30
C GLY A 123 -2.40 38.02 17.61
N ARG A 124 -2.76 37.45 18.78
CA ARG A 124 -2.53 38.08 20.09
C ARG A 124 -1.08 38.00 20.55
N ASP A 125 -0.50 36.80 20.53
CA ASP A 125 0.83 36.55 21.10
C ASP A 125 1.93 36.36 20.03
N LEU A 126 1.51 36.08 18.79
CA LEU A 126 2.37 35.89 17.62
C LEU A 126 1.55 36.10 16.33
N PRO A 127 2.16 36.51 15.21
CA PRO A 127 1.44 36.74 13.95
C PRO A 127 0.70 35.51 13.44
N GLU A 128 -0.37 35.72 12.67
CA GLU A 128 -1.04 34.65 11.92
C GLU A 128 -0.05 34.01 10.91
N PRO A 129 0.07 32.67 10.88
CA PRO A 129 1.03 32.00 10.01
C PRO A 129 0.50 31.91 8.57
N GLN A 130 1.41 31.74 7.60
CA GLN A 130 0.99 31.19 6.32
C GLN A 130 0.47 29.77 6.55
N SER A 131 -0.73 29.48 6.04
CA SER A 131 -1.36 28.17 6.21
C SER A 131 -1.26 27.32 4.95
N ALA A 132 -0.97 26.03 5.12
CA ALA A 132 -0.91 25.04 4.04
C ALA A 132 -1.39 23.67 4.51
N ASP A 133 -1.72 22.78 3.57
CA ASP A 133 -1.98 21.37 3.86
C ASP A 133 -0.64 20.65 4.05
N LEU A 134 -0.29 20.32 5.30
CA LEU A 134 1.02 19.74 5.64
C LEU A 134 0.92 18.34 6.23
N ARG A 135 -0.22 17.97 6.82
CA ARG A 135 -0.35 16.74 7.57
C ARG A 135 -0.71 15.51 6.72
N GLU A 136 -0.43 14.34 7.27
CA GLU A 136 -1.09 13.11 6.86
C GLU A 136 -2.58 13.14 7.27
N VAL A 137 -3.42 12.50 6.46
CA VAL A 137 -4.83 12.26 6.82
C VAL A 137 -4.92 11.08 7.79
N VAL A 138 -5.93 11.10 8.66
CA VAL A 138 -6.25 10.01 9.57
C VAL A 138 -7.63 9.44 9.23
N ALA A 139 -7.86 8.18 9.59
CA ALA A 139 -9.18 7.58 9.40
C ALA A 139 -10.24 8.37 10.19
N GLY A 140 -11.37 8.67 9.55
CA GLY A 140 -12.41 9.51 10.12
C GLY A 140 -12.32 11.00 9.74
N ASP A 141 -11.21 11.46 9.16
CA ASP A 141 -11.11 12.83 8.63
C ASP A 141 -12.22 13.11 7.60
N PRO A 142 -12.72 14.36 7.48
CA PRO A 142 -13.67 14.71 6.45
C PRO A 142 -13.06 14.48 5.05
N SER A 143 -13.84 13.90 4.15
CA SER A 143 -13.47 13.78 2.75
C SER A 143 -13.28 15.18 2.14
N PRO A 144 -12.22 15.42 1.35
CA PRO A 144 -12.03 16.70 0.66
C PRO A 144 -13.11 16.99 -0.40
N SER A 145 -13.89 15.98 -0.79
CA SER A 145 -15.08 16.15 -1.64
C SER A 145 -16.34 16.59 -0.88
N GLY A 146 -16.30 16.60 0.46
CA GLY A 146 -17.46 16.82 1.32
C GLY A 146 -18.32 15.57 1.56
N GLU A 147 -18.00 14.44 0.92
CA GLU A 147 -18.79 13.20 1.00
C GLU A 147 -18.25 12.23 2.05
N GLY A 148 -18.75 12.36 3.28
CA GLY A 148 -18.47 11.42 4.37
C GLY A 148 -17.02 11.41 4.87
N PRO A 149 -16.68 10.51 5.80
CA PRO A 149 -15.33 10.41 6.36
C PRO A 149 -14.41 9.52 5.52
N LEU A 150 -13.11 9.82 5.55
CA LEU A 150 -12.06 9.02 4.95
C LEU A 150 -11.90 7.68 5.66
N LYS A 151 -11.78 6.61 4.86
CA LYS A 151 -11.37 5.27 5.30
C LYS A 151 -9.97 4.99 4.77
N ILE A 152 -9.12 4.40 5.60
CA ILE A 152 -7.76 4.02 5.22
C ILE A 152 -7.71 2.50 5.08
N ALA A 153 -7.26 2.03 3.92
CA ALA A 153 -7.03 0.62 3.63
C ALA A 153 -5.58 0.41 3.18
N ARG A 154 -5.08 -0.81 3.37
CA ARG A 154 -3.76 -1.20 2.85
C ARG A 154 -3.91 -1.68 1.41
N GLY A 155 -3.01 -1.24 0.56
CA GLY A 155 -2.98 -1.64 -0.85
C GLY A 155 -1.55 -1.91 -1.31
N ILE A 156 -1.42 -2.84 -2.26
CA ILE A 156 -0.18 -3.08 -2.98
C ILE A 156 -0.32 -2.37 -4.33
N GLU A 157 0.53 -1.38 -4.60
CA GLU A 157 0.54 -0.69 -5.88
C GLU A 157 1.00 -1.65 -6.99
N ILE A 158 0.09 -2.12 -7.84
CA ILE A 158 0.40 -3.00 -8.98
C ILE A 158 0.61 -2.24 -10.29
N GLY A 159 0.29 -0.95 -10.33
CA GLY A 159 0.48 -0.11 -11.49
C GLY A 159 0.31 1.37 -11.17
N HIS A 160 0.83 2.20 -12.06
CA HIS A 160 0.83 3.66 -11.93
C HIS A 160 0.72 4.30 -13.31
N ILE A 161 -0.04 5.38 -13.39
CA ILE A 161 -0.16 6.21 -14.59
C ILE A 161 0.29 7.64 -14.26
N PHE A 162 1.09 8.25 -15.13
CA PHE A 162 1.55 9.63 -14.95
C PHE A 162 1.28 10.46 -16.19
N GLN A 163 0.79 11.68 -15.98
CA GLN A 163 0.89 12.74 -16.97
C GLN A 163 2.25 13.41 -16.81
N LEU A 164 3.21 13.07 -17.66
CA LEU A 164 4.58 13.58 -17.56
C LEU A 164 4.72 15.01 -18.10
N GLY A 165 3.73 15.48 -18.87
CA GLY A 165 3.81 16.75 -19.55
C GLY A 165 4.95 16.75 -20.55
N ASP A 166 5.75 17.81 -20.55
CA ASP A 166 6.87 18.00 -21.46
C ASP A 166 8.26 17.79 -20.80
N LYS A 167 8.29 17.28 -19.56
CA LYS A 167 9.52 17.18 -18.76
C LYS A 167 10.68 16.52 -19.51
N TYR A 168 10.40 15.40 -20.19
CA TYR A 168 11.41 14.64 -20.93
C TYR A 168 11.57 15.13 -22.37
N SER A 169 10.47 15.39 -23.07
CA SER A 169 10.49 15.85 -24.46
C SER A 169 11.21 17.19 -24.60
N ARG A 170 11.02 18.13 -23.67
CA ARG A 170 11.76 19.40 -23.63
C ARG A 170 13.26 19.18 -23.45
N ALA A 171 13.65 18.35 -22.47
CA ALA A 171 15.06 18.06 -22.18
C ALA A 171 15.77 17.34 -23.34
N MET A 172 15.07 16.45 -24.03
CA MET A 172 15.59 15.65 -25.14
C MET A 172 15.35 16.27 -26.52
N LYS A 173 14.71 17.45 -26.59
CA LYS A 173 14.33 18.15 -27.83
C LYS A 173 13.43 17.31 -28.76
N ALA A 174 12.54 16.51 -28.19
CA ALA A 174 11.57 15.72 -28.94
C ALA A 174 10.39 16.60 -29.37
N THR A 175 10.36 16.95 -30.66
CA THR A 175 9.38 17.88 -31.25
C THR A 175 8.71 17.27 -32.48
N CYS A 176 7.50 17.73 -32.81
CA CYS A 176 6.84 17.46 -34.10
C CYS A 176 6.24 18.77 -34.65
N LEU A 177 5.84 18.77 -35.92
CA LEU A 177 5.05 19.88 -36.46
C LEU A 177 3.59 19.68 -36.09
N ASP A 178 2.92 20.75 -35.68
CA ASP A 178 1.47 20.78 -35.53
C ASP A 178 0.76 20.95 -36.88
N GLU A 179 -0.56 21.11 -36.83
CA GLU A 179 -1.41 21.32 -38.01
C GLU A 179 -1.12 22.63 -38.77
N ASN A 180 -0.48 23.61 -38.12
CA ASN A 180 -0.08 24.88 -38.72
C ASN A 180 1.36 24.86 -39.25
N GLY A 181 2.08 23.74 -39.08
CA GLY A 181 3.49 23.61 -39.43
C GLY A 181 4.43 24.23 -38.41
N GLU A 182 3.97 24.50 -37.19
CA GLU A 182 4.80 25.01 -36.09
C GLU A 182 5.41 23.88 -35.28
N ALA A 183 6.66 24.05 -34.84
CA ALA A 183 7.33 23.05 -34.02
C ALA A 183 6.78 23.06 -32.59
N VAL A 184 6.15 21.96 -32.18
CA VAL A 184 5.60 21.76 -30.83
C VAL A 184 6.37 20.68 -30.07
N THR A 185 6.53 20.88 -28.77
CA THR A 185 7.14 19.88 -27.87
C THR A 185 6.09 18.84 -27.50
N LEU A 186 6.44 17.56 -27.62
CA LEU A 186 5.50 16.47 -27.36
C LEU A 186 5.06 16.43 -25.91
N ILE A 187 3.74 16.33 -25.67
CA ILE A 187 3.18 16.02 -24.35
C ILE A 187 3.19 14.50 -24.15
N MET A 188 3.70 14.06 -23.00
CA MET A 188 3.93 12.65 -22.71
C MET A 188 3.06 12.15 -21.55
N GLY A 189 2.60 10.92 -21.70
CA GLY A 189 2.08 10.09 -20.60
C GLY A 189 2.94 8.83 -20.45
N CYS A 190 2.98 8.25 -19.25
CA CYS A 190 3.53 6.92 -19.05
C CYS A 190 2.60 6.06 -18.20
N TYR A 191 2.64 4.75 -18.49
CA TYR A 191 1.77 3.74 -17.90
C TYR A 191 2.63 2.54 -17.54
N GLY A 192 2.66 2.19 -16.26
CA GLY A 192 3.47 1.10 -15.74
C GLY A 192 2.62 0.08 -15.00
N ILE A 193 2.87 -1.20 -15.25
CA ILE A 193 2.28 -2.32 -14.51
C ILE A 193 3.41 -3.23 -14.02
N GLY A 194 3.43 -3.53 -12.73
CA GLY A 194 4.39 -4.44 -12.14
C GLY A 194 3.98 -5.89 -12.36
N VAL A 195 4.30 -6.45 -13.53
CA VAL A 195 3.89 -7.82 -13.92
C VAL A 195 4.25 -8.87 -12.86
N SER A 196 5.50 -8.91 -12.40
CA SER A 196 5.92 -9.85 -11.34
C SER A 196 5.26 -9.55 -9.99
N ARG A 197 4.91 -8.27 -9.73
CA ARG A 197 4.23 -7.86 -8.49
C ARG A 197 2.78 -8.30 -8.48
N ILE A 198 2.11 -8.37 -9.63
CA ILE A 198 0.73 -8.89 -9.74
C ILE A 198 0.66 -10.33 -9.24
N VAL A 199 1.64 -11.16 -9.58
CA VAL A 199 1.68 -12.57 -9.13
C VAL A 199 1.69 -12.63 -7.60
N ALA A 200 2.60 -11.89 -6.95
CA ALA A 200 2.66 -11.84 -5.49
C ALA A 200 1.39 -11.23 -4.87
N ALA A 201 0.87 -10.14 -5.44
CA ALA A 201 -0.34 -9.48 -4.96
C ALA A 201 -1.58 -10.38 -5.06
N ALA A 202 -1.67 -11.21 -6.10
CA ALA A 202 -2.75 -12.19 -6.25
C ALA A 202 -2.68 -13.25 -5.15
N ILE A 203 -1.48 -13.74 -4.80
CA ILE A 203 -1.29 -14.70 -3.70
C ILE A 203 -1.62 -14.05 -2.34
N GLU A 204 -1.11 -12.83 -2.08
CA GLU A 204 -1.40 -12.09 -0.84
C GLU A 204 -2.91 -11.91 -0.61
N GLN A 205 -3.67 -11.68 -1.68
CA GLN A 205 -5.14 -11.56 -1.59
C GLN A 205 -5.89 -12.89 -1.60
N ASN A 206 -5.28 -13.97 -2.13
CA ASN A 206 -5.95 -15.24 -2.36
C ASN A 206 -5.05 -16.42 -1.94
N HIS A 207 -5.04 -16.70 -0.63
CA HIS A 207 -4.42 -17.89 -0.06
C HIS A 207 -5.24 -18.40 1.13
N ASP A 208 -5.00 -19.63 1.53
CA ASP A 208 -5.45 -20.22 2.79
C ASP A 208 -4.30 -20.98 3.45
N ASP A 209 -4.57 -21.63 4.59
CA ASP A 209 -3.57 -22.42 5.33
C ASP A 209 -3.00 -23.60 4.52
N ARG A 210 -3.65 -23.99 3.42
CA ARG A 210 -3.22 -25.07 2.51
C ARG A 210 -2.39 -24.57 1.33
N GLY A 211 -2.31 -23.25 1.11
CA GLY A 211 -1.47 -22.64 0.09
C GLY A 211 -2.20 -21.67 -0.84
N ILE A 212 -1.73 -21.60 -2.09
CA ILE A 212 -2.16 -20.58 -3.05
C ILE A 212 -3.58 -20.86 -3.55
N ILE A 213 -4.35 -19.79 -3.79
CA ILE A 213 -5.63 -19.85 -4.48
C ILE A 213 -5.59 -18.92 -5.69
N TRP A 214 -5.25 -19.46 -6.86
CA TRP A 214 -5.16 -18.63 -8.06
C TRP A 214 -6.54 -18.13 -8.53
N PRO A 215 -6.64 -16.85 -8.95
CA PRO A 215 -7.65 -16.46 -9.91
C PRO A 215 -7.48 -17.29 -11.19
N GLN A 216 -8.59 -17.78 -11.76
CA GLN A 216 -8.55 -18.74 -12.87
C GLN A 216 -7.73 -18.26 -14.07
N ALA A 217 -7.76 -16.96 -14.37
CA ALA A 217 -7.06 -16.36 -15.50
C ALA A 217 -5.52 -16.42 -15.40
N ILE A 218 -4.96 -16.67 -14.21
CA ILE A 218 -3.51 -16.69 -13.97
C ILE A 218 -3.05 -17.97 -13.26
N ALA A 219 -3.92 -18.97 -13.14
CA ALA A 219 -3.53 -20.27 -12.61
C ALA A 219 -2.50 -20.92 -13.56
N PRO A 220 -1.45 -21.59 -13.04
CA PRO A 220 -0.41 -22.19 -13.87
C PRO A 220 -0.93 -23.38 -14.70
N PHE A 221 -1.98 -24.03 -14.22
CA PHE A 221 -2.79 -25.03 -14.90
C PHE A 221 -4.22 -24.87 -14.43
N GLN A 222 -5.19 -25.27 -15.26
CA GLN A 222 -6.61 -25.23 -14.92
C GLN A 222 -7.03 -26.46 -14.12
N LEU A 223 -6.47 -27.63 -14.44
CA LEU A 223 -6.82 -28.91 -13.85
C LEU A 223 -5.59 -29.73 -13.51
N ALA A 224 -5.58 -30.40 -12.36
CA ALA A 224 -4.64 -31.45 -12.02
C ALA A 224 -5.29 -32.82 -12.19
N LEU A 225 -4.67 -33.69 -13.00
CA LEU A 225 -5.05 -35.10 -13.13
C LEU A 225 -4.11 -35.94 -12.26
N ALA A 226 -4.64 -36.50 -11.17
CA ALA A 226 -3.87 -37.05 -10.06
C ALA A 226 -4.25 -38.51 -9.76
N PRO A 227 -3.81 -39.48 -10.60
CA PRO A 227 -4.21 -40.87 -10.47
C PRO A 227 -3.54 -41.57 -9.26
N ILE A 228 -4.31 -42.34 -8.50
CA ILE A 228 -3.81 -43.11 -7.34
C ILE A 228 -3.36 -44.50 -7.80
N ASN A 229 -2.09 -44.84 -7.54
CA ASN A 229 -1.50 -46.15 -7.80
C ASN A 229 -1.50 -46.59 -9.29
N MET A 230 -1.47 -45.63 -10.24
CA MET A 230 -1.48 -45.90 -11.69
C MET A 230 -0.42 -46.92 -12.14
N GLN A 231 0.76 -46.87 -11.55
CA GLN A 231 1.93 -47.69 -11.87
C GLN A 231 1.72 -49.17 -11.52
N ARG A 232 0.64 -49.51 -10.80
CA ARG A 232 0.27 -50.89 -10.46
C ARG A 232 -0.88 -51.41 -11.32
N SER A 233 -1.40 -50.62 -12.26
CA SER A 233 -2.56 -50.98 -13.08
C SER A 233 -2.46 -50.49 -14.52
N GLY A 234 -2.43 -51.44 -15.47
CA GLY A 234 -2.51 -51.13 -16.90
C GLY A 234 -3.85 -50.50 -17.28
N ARG A 235 -4.97 -51.02 -16.74
CA ARG A 235 -6.32 -50.49 -16.98
C ARG A 235 -6.43 -49.02 -16.55
N LEU A 236 -5.93 -48.69 -15.35
CA LEU A 236 -5.95 -47.31 -14.86
C LEU A 236 -5.07 -46.40 -15.72
N GLY A 237 -3.88 -46.85 -16.10
CA GLY A 237 -2.99 -46.12 -17.00
C GLY A 237 -3.66 -45.78 -18.33
N GLU A 238 -4.27 -46.76 -19.01
CA GLU A 238 -4.96 -46.53 -20.28
C GLU A 238 -6.12 -45.53 -20.17
N VAL A 239 -6.92 -45.60 -19.10
CA VAL A 239 -8.03 -44.65 -18.88
C VAL A 239 -7.50 -43.24 -18.60
N VAL A 240 -6.44 -43.12 -17.81
CA VAL A 240 -5.84 -41.84 -17.43
C VAL A 240 -5.21 -41.15 -18.65
N GLU A 241 -4.46 -41.88 -19.47
CA GLU A 241 -3.86 -41.35 -20.71
C GLU A 241 -4.93 -40.90 -21.70
N ARG A 242 -6.00 -41.69 -21.86
CA ARG A 242 -7.15 -41.32 -22.71
C ARG A 242 -7.82 -40.03 -22.21
N LEU A 243 -8.13 -39.96 -20.91
CA LEU A 243 -8.77 -38.80 -20.30
C LEU A 243 -7.89 -37.56 -20.42
N TYR A 244 -6.57 -37.69 -20.21
CA TYR A 244 -5.62 -36.61 -20.41
C TYR A 244 -5.66 -36.06 -21.84
N ALA A 245 -5.62 -36.95 -22.84
CA ALA A 245 -5.72 -36.55 -24.25
C ALA A 245 -7.05 -35.86 -24.59
N GLU A 246 -8.18 -36.35 -24.05
CA GLU A 246 -9.49 -35.74 -24.24
C GLU A 246 -9.59 -34.33 -23.61
N LEU A 247 -9.02 -34.14 -22.41
CA LEU A 247 -8.97 -32.84 -21.73
C LEU A 247 -8.11 -31.83 -22.51
N LEU A 248 -6.93 -32.25 -23.00
CA LEU A 248 -6.09 -31.40 -23.84
C LEU A 248 -6.78 -31.04 -25.17
N ALA A 249 -7.45 -32.00 -25.81
CA ALA A 249 -8.22 -31.76 -27.04
C ALA A 249 -9.39 -30.79 -26.81
N ALA A 250 -9.90 -30.69 -25.59
CA ALA A 250 -10.89 -29.70 -25.18
C ALA A 250 -10.30 -28.32 -24.86
N GLY A 251 -8.98 -28.13 -24.96
CA GLY A 251 -8.27 -26.88 -24.70
C GLY A 251 -8.03 -26.60 -23.21
N ILE A 252 -8.13 -27.61 -22.35
CA ILE A 252 -7.90 -27.47 -20.91
C ILE A 252 -6.41 -27.63 -20.62
N GLU A 253 -5.85 -26.70 -19.86
CA GLU A 253 -4.45 -26.80 -19.39
C GLU A 253 -4.37 -27.75 -18.20
N VAL A 254 -3.78 -28.94 -18.41
CA VAL A 254 -3.76 -30.01 -17.43
C VAL A 254 -2.36 -30.27 -16.89
N LEU A 255 -2.20 -30.22 -15.56
CA LEU A 255 -1.05 -30.81 -14.88
C LEU A 255 -1.28 -32.33 -14.77
N TYR A 256 -0.42 -33.10 -15.43
CA TYR A 256 -0.39 -34.55 -15.30
C TYR A 256 0.51 -34.96 -14.12
N TYR A 257 -0.06 -35.48 -13.03
CA TYR A 257 0.73 -35.91 -11.86
C TYR A 257 1.12 -37.39 -11.99
N ASP A 258 2.29 -37.65 -12.55
CA ASP A 258 2.82 -39.00 -12.83
C ASP A 258 3.79 -39.54 -11.75
N ARG A 259 4.09 -38.73 -10.73
CA ARG A 259 5.04 -39.08 -9.68
C ARG A 259 4.53 -40.23 -8.81
N LYS A 260 5.47 -41.10 -8.40
CA LYS A 260 5.20 -42.25 -7.51
C LYS A 260 5.21 -41.83 -6.03
N GLU A 261 4.23 -41.01 -5.64
CA GLU A 261 4.09 -40.51 -4.27
C GLU A 261 2.89 -41.11 -3.55
N ARG A 262 2.84 -40.95 -2.22
CA ARG A 262 1.65 -41.30 -1.43
C ARG A 262 0.55 -40.26 -1.70
N PRO A 263 -0.75 -40.65 -1.73
CA PRO A 263 -1.85 -39.72 -2.00
C PRO A 263 -1.85 -38.47 -1.13
N GLY A 264 -1.52 -38.59 0.16
CA GLY A 264 -1.44 -37.44 1.07
C GLY A 264 -0.36 -36.41 0.67
N VAL A 265 0.79 -36.85 0.16
CA VAL A 265 1.86 -35.95 -0.33
C VAL A 265 1.41 -35.28 -1.63
N MET A 266 0.86 -36.07 -2.56
CA MET A 266 0.34 -35.57 -3.83
C MET A 266 -0.75 -34.51 -3.63
N PHE A 267 -1.71 -34.75 -2.72
CA PHE A 267 -2.76 -33.78 -2.45
C PHE A 267 -2.24 -32.50 -1.81
N ASN A 268 -1.29 -32.61 -0.86
CA ASN A 268 -0.65 -31.44 -0.27
C ASN A 268 0.12 -30.62 -1.30
N ASP A 269 0.89 -31.26 -2.19
CA ASP A 269 1.61 -30.58 -3.28
C ASP A 269 0.64 -29.81 -4.18
N LEU A 270 -0.46 -30.45 -4.60
CA LEU A 270 -1.45 -29.84 -5.50
C LEU A 270 -2.24 -28.69 -4.85
N GLU A 271 -2.57 -28.83 -3.56
CA GLU A 271 -3.20 -27.76 -2.79
C GLU A 271 -2.25 -26.57 -2.58
N LEU A 272 -0.97 -26.85 -2.32
CA LEU A 272 0.06 -25.82 -2.14
C LEU A 272 0.29 -25.00 -3.41
N VAL A 273 0.43 -25.68 -4.55
CA VAL A 273 0.57 -25.04 -5.87
C VAL A 273 -0.70 -24.26 -6.27
N GLY A 274 -1.86 -24.69 -5.77
CA GLY A 274 -3.11 -23.95 -5.90
C GLY A 274 -3.89 -24.20 -7.18
N ILE A 275 -3.73 -25.37 -7.81
CA ILE A 275 -4.42 -25.68 -9.07
C ILE A 275 -5.94 -25.71 -8.84
N PRO A 276 -6.75 -24.95 -9.60
CA PRO A 276 -8.16 -24.72 -9.29
C PRO A 276 -9.03 -25.98 -9.22
N HIS A 277 -8.74 -26.98 -10.05
CA HIS A 277 -9.50 -28.22 -10.13
C HIS A 277 -8.59 -29.44 -10.00
N ARG A 278 -9.05 -30.49 -9.32
CA ARG A 278 -8.37 -31.77 -9.22
C ARG A 278 -9.32 -32.91 -9.58
N LEU A 279 -8.88 -33.79 -10.48
CA LEU A 279 -9.52 -35.09 -10.75
C LEU A 279 -8.61 -36.21 -10.27
N VAL A 280 -9.19 -37.19 -9.57
CA VAL A 280 -8.46 -38.31 -8.96
C VAL A 280 -9.00 -39.64 -9.49
N PRO A 281 -8.41 -40.17 -10.58
CA PRO A 281 -8.66 -41.53 -11.05
C PRO A 281 -8.12 -42.57 -10.07
N SER A 282 -8.89 -43.63 -9.82
CA SER A 282 -8.46 -44.78 -9.01
C SER A 282 -9.17 -46.05 -9.46
N GLU A 283 -8.61 -47.22 -9.19
CA GLU A 283 -9.26 -48.51 -9.51
C GLU A 283 -10.67 -48.61 -8.95
N ARG A 284 -10.85 -48.22 -7.67
CA ARG A 284 -12.17 -48.19 -7.03
C ARG A 284 -13.14 -47.26 -7.74
N GLY A 285 -12.66 -46.13 -8.27
CA GLY A 285 -13.48 -45.22 -9.07
C GLY A 285 -13.89 -45.87 -10.40
N LEU A 286 -12.94 -46.52 -11.08
CA LEU A 286 -13.18 -47.22 -12.35
C LEU A 286 -14.14 -48.40 -12.21
N ASP A 287 -14.14 -49.10 -11.08
CA ASP A 287 -15.12 -50.18 -10.80
C ASP A 287 -16.55 -49.65 -10.66
N ASN A 288 -16.71 -48.35 -10.42
CA ASN A 288 -18.00 -47.67 -10.29
C ASN A 288 -18.27 -46.66 -11.42
N ASP A 289 -17.44 -46.64 -12.48
CA ASP A 289 -17.50 -45.65 -13.58
C ASP A 289 -17.49 -44.18 -13.11
N THR A 290 -16.75 -43.89 -12.04
CA THR A 290 -16.64 -42.53 -11.46
C THR A 290 -15.21 -42.05 -11.28
N LEU A 291 -15.06 -40.73 -11.19
CA LEU A 291 -13.87 -40.01 -10.75
C LEU A 291 -14.18 -39.20 -9.51
N GLU A 292 -13.21 -39.08 -8.61
CA GLU A 292 -13.30 -38.07 -7.54
C GLU A 292 -12.86 -36.71 -8.09
N TYR A 293 -13.67 -35.68 -7.84
CA TYR A 293 -13.42 -34.29 -8.18
C TYR A 293 -13.38 -33.44 -6.91
N GLN A 294 -12.41 -32.52 -6.84
CA GLN A 294 -12.40 -31.47 -5.83
C GLN A 294 -11.86 -30.17 -6.41
N GLY A 295 -12.61 -29.07 -6.26
CA GLY A 295 -12.09 -27.73 -6.51
C GLY A 295 -11.18 -27.26 -5.37
N ARG A 296 -10.21 -26.38 -5.66
CA ARG A 296 -9.24 -25.89 -4.67
C ARG A 296 -9.89 -25.21 -3.46
N ARG A 297 -11.08 -24.63 -3.66
CA ARG A 297 -11.90 -23.97 -2.63
C ARG A 297 -12.98 -24.88 -2.03
N ASP A 298 -13.18 -26.08 -2.58
CA ASP A 298 -14.22 -26.98 -2.11
C ASP A 298 -13.81 -27.61 -0.77
N PRO A 299 -14.71 -27.65 0.24
CA PRO A 299 -14.40 -28.22 1.55
C PRO A 299 -14.25 -29.75 1.49
N HIS A 300 -14.95 -30.40 0.56
CA HIS A 300 -15.01 -31.85 0.43
C HIS A 300 -14.99 -32.28 -1.04
N PRO A 301 -14.42 -33.45 -1.34
CA PRO A 301 -14.50 -34.03 -2.67
C PRO A 301 -15.93 -34.48 -3.01
N SER A 302 -16.20 -34.62 -4.30
CA SER A 302 -17.44 -35.17 -4.87
C SER A 302 -17.09 -36.22 -5.93
N HIS A 303 -18.07 -37.03 -6.32
CA HIS A 303 -17.90 -38.00 -7.41
C HIS A 303 -18.63 -37.52 -8.67
N ILE A 304 -17.96 -37.63 -9.80
CA ILE A 304 -18.53 -37.37 -11.14
C ILE A 304 -18.39 -38.64 -11.98
N LYS A 305 -19.24 -38.80 -13.00
CA LYS A 305 -19.09 -39.93 -13.91
C LYS A 305 -17.87 -39.75 -14.81
N LEU A 306 -17.22 -40.86 -15.14
CA LEU A 306 -16.03 -40.86 -15.99
C LEU A 306 -16.30 -40.28 -17.39
N ASP A 307 -17.44 -40.60 -18.00
CA ASP A 307 -17.85 -40.14 -19.32
C ASP A 307 -18.28 -38.67 -19.37
N GLU A 308 -18.67 -38.10 -18.23
CA GLU A 308 -19.07 -36.69 -18.10
C GLU A 308 -17.90 -35.77 -17.71
N ALA A 309 -16.71 -36.31 -17.42
CA ALA A 309 -15.59 -35.58 -16.82
C ALA A 309 -15.16 -34.33 -17.60
N VAL A 310 -14.98 -34.45 -18.92
CA VAL A 310 -14.56 -33.32 -19.77
C VAL A 310 -15.61 -32.22 -19.78
N ALA A 311 -16.89 -32.58 -19.96
CA ALA A 311 -17.99 -31.61 -19.98
C ALA A 311 -18.15 -30.91 -18.63
N PHE A 312 -18.00 -31.65 -17.53
CA PHE A 312 -18.06 -31.12 -16.18
C PHE A 312 -16.95 -30.08 -15.93
N ILE A 313 -15.70 -30.38 -16.29
CA ILE A 313 -14.58 -29.44 -16.10
C ILE A 313 -14.76 -28.19 -16.98
N LYS A 314 -15.21 -28.33 -18.23
CA LYS A 314 -15.51 -27.16 -19.09
C LYS A 314 -16.56 -26.26 -18.46
N ALA A 315 -17.61 -26.83 -17.88
CA ALA A 315 -18.65 -26.05 -17.19
C ALA A 315 -18.09 -25.30 -15.96
N ARG A 316 -17.15 -25.92 -15.22
CA ARG A 316 -16.47 -25.27 -14.09
C ARG A 316 -15.55 -24.13 -14.51
N LEU A 317 -14.88 -24.26 -15.66
CA LEU A 317 -14.00 -23.22 -16.19
C LEU A 317 -14.76 -22.07 -16.90
N ALA A 318 -16.04 -22.23 -17.19
CA ALA A 318 -16.84 -21.19 -17.84
C ALA A 318 -17.48 -20.20 -16.86
N GLY A 319 -17.52 -20.51 -15.56
CA GLY A 319 -18.13 -19.69 -14.51
C GLY A 319 -17.10 -19.00 -13.64
#